data_AF-A0A448Z3G7-F1
#
_entry.id   AF-A0A448Z3G7-F1
#
_cell.length_a   1.000
_cell.length_b   1.000
_cell.length_c   1.000
_cell.angle_alpha   90.00
_cell.angle_beta   90.00
_cell.angle_gamma   90.00
#
_symmetry.space_group_name_H-M   'P 1'
#
loop_
_entity.id
_entity.type
_entity.pdbx_description
1 polymer ?
#
loop_
_entity_poly.entity_id
_entity_poly.type
_entity_poly.pdbx_seq_one_letter_code
_entity_poly.pdbx_strand_id
1 'polypeptide(L)'
;MLPLSMLNVAAETSTPLLVELKGGDTYNGRLVSCDSWMNMNLTDVVCTSKHGDKFWKMPSCYIRGSAIKYLRLPPDLLDSTKQKVQEDERRNKIMREQNNGGRGGRGGRGRGGRGRGGRGRGRGGRGGGRGRGNNNNYGGGRGYNNNYQK
;
A
#
# COMPACT_ATOMS: atom_id res chain seq x y z
N MET A 1 9.52 -9.96 -5.79
CA MET A 1 8.67 -9.16 -6.70
C MET A 1 7.30 -9.81 -6.75
N LEU A 2 6.25 -9.08 -6.39
CA LEU A 2 4.87 -9.57 -6.52
C LEU A 2 4.37 -9.34 -7.96
N PRO A 3 3.64 -10.29 -8.57
CA PRO A 3 3.12 -10.13 -9.94
C PRO A 3 2.31 -8.84 -10.17
N LEU A 4 1.52 -8.42 -9.18
CA LEU A 4 0.74 -7.17 -9.24
C LEU A 4 1.63 -5.92 -9.27
N SER A 5 2.78 -5.93 -8.60
CA SER A 5 3.73 -4.81 -8.66
C SER A 5 4.22 -4.56 -10.09
N MET A 6 4.46 -5.64 -10.84
CA MET A 6 4.87 -5.54 -12.25
C MET A 6 3.76 -4.95 -13.12
N LEU A 7 2.50 -5.29 -12.85
CA LEU A 7 1.34 -4.72 -13.58
C LEU A 7 1.11 -3.24 -13.25
N ASN A 8 1.35 -2.82 -12.01
CA ASN A 8 1.27 -1.41 -11.65
C ASN A 8 2.31 -0.58 -12.41
N VAL A 9 3.55 -1.08 -12.47
CA VAL A 9 4.61 -0.44 -13.26
C VAL A 9 4.26 -0.41 -14.75
N ALA A 10 3.66 -1.48 -15.27
CA ALA A 10 3.21 -1.54 -16.66
C ALA A 10 2.10 -0.52 -16.98
N ALA A 11 1.18 -0.30 -16.03
CA ALA A 11 0.12 0.69 -16.16
C ALA A 11 0.68 2.12 -16.20
N GLU A 12 1.65 2.43 -15.32
CA GLU A 12 2.31 3.74 -15.27
C GLU A 12 3.02 4.10 -16.58
N THR A 13 3.57 3.11 -17.30
CA THR A 13 4.30 3.32 -18.55
C THR A 13 3.46 3.08 -19.81
N SER A 14 2.16 2.82 -19.67
CA SER A 14 1.27 2.46 -20.79
C SER A 14 1.83 1.32 -21.66
N THR A 15 2.32 0.28 -20.97
CA THR A 15 3.05 -0.83 -21.59
C THR A 15 2.12 -1.62 -22.54
N PRO A 16 2.56 -1.90 -23.79
CA PRO A 16 1.84 -2.79 -24.68
C PRO A 16 1.93 -4.23 -24.16
N LEU A 17 0.80 -4.93 -24.14
CA LEU A 17 0.72 -6.32 -23.68
C LEU A 17 -0.34 -7.10 -24.45
N LEU A 18 -0.26 -8.43 -24.33
CA LEU A 18 -1.31 -9.34 -24.80
C LEU A 18 -1.98 -10.01 -23.59
N VAL A 19 -3.31 -9.99 -23.57
CA VAL A 19 -4.14 -10.74 -22.61
C VAL A 19 -4.79 -11.91 -23.35
N GLU A 20 -4.60 -13.14 -22.87
CA GLU A 20 -5.42 -14.29 -23.29
C GLU A 20 -6.47 -14.58 -22.23
N LEU A 21 -7.73 -14.64 -22.64
CA LEU A 21 -8.83 -15.03 -21.77
C LEU A 21 -8.98 -16.55 -21.69
N LYS A 22 -9.62 -17.04 -20.63
CA LYS A 22 -9.98 -18.46 -20.49
C LYS A 22 -10.88 -18.95 -21.63
N GLY A 23 -11.69 -18.06 -22.21
CA GLY A 23 -12.51 -18.33 -23.38
C GLY A 23 -11.70 -18.52 -24.68
N GLY A 24 -10.44 -18.11 -24.71
CA GLY A 24 -9.54 -18.21 -25.86
C GLY A 24 -9.43 -16.93 -26.70
N ASP A 25 -10.30 -15.94 -26.48
CA ASP A 25 -10.13 -14.63 -27.11
C ASP A 25 -8.87 -13.94 -26.58
N THR A 26 -8.21 -13.20 -27.47
CA THR A 26 -6.98 -12.46 -27.13
C THR A 26 -7.17 -10.97 -27.36
N TYR A 27 -6.60 -10.17 -26.46
CA TYR A 27 -6.67 -8.72 -26.49
C TYR A 27 -5.25 -8.18 -26.49
N ASN A 28 -4.88 -7.49 -27.56
CA ASN A 28 -3.60 -6.78 -27.67
C ASN A 28 -3.87 -5.29 -27.50
N GLY A 29 -3.21 -4.64 -26.55
CA GLY A 29 -3.43 -3.22 -26.25
C GLY A 29 -2.45 -2.71 -25.21
N ARG A 30 -2.65 -1.46 -24.78
CA ARG A 30 -1.83 -0.82 -23.75
C ARG A 30 -2.53 -0.84 -22.41
N LEU A 31 -1.81 -1.22 -21.36
CA LEU A 31 -2.37 -1.21 -20.00
C LEU A 31 -2.51 0.23 -19.48
N VAL A 32 -3.71 0.59 -19.05
CA VAL A 32 -3.99 1.89 -18.41
C VAL A 32 -4.08 1.76 -16.91
N SER A 33 -4.75 0.71 -16.41
CA SER A 33 -4.88 0.47 -14.98
C SER A 33 -5.11 -1.00 -14.69
N CYS A 34 -4.64 -1.45 -13.53
CA CYS A 34 -4.89 -2.78 -12.98
C CYS A 34 -5.24 -2.64 -11.49
N ASP A 35 -6.27 -3.34 -11.03
CA ASP A 35 -6.62 -3.39 -9.60
C ASP A 35 -6.11 -4.67 -8.92
N SER A 36 -6.37 -4.81 -7.61
CA SER A 36 -5.95 -5.98 -6.82
C SER A 36 -6.66 -7.29 -7.21
N TRP A 37 -7.78 -7.22 -7.93
CA TRP A 37 -8.47 -8.39 -8.49
C TRP A 37 -8.01 -8.71 -9.92
N MET A 38 -7.00 -8.00 -10.43
CA MET A 38 -6.53 -8.02 -11.80
C MET A 38 -7.58 -7.62 -12.83
N ASN A 39 -8.56 -6.80 -12.45
CA ASN A 39 -9.39 -6.14 -13.47
C ASN A 39 -8.53 -5.11 -14.19
N MET A 40 -8.61 -5.08 -15.52
CA MET A 40 -7.71 -4.29 -16.36
C MET A 40 -8.51 -3.36 -17.27
N ASN A 41 -8.05 -2.11 -17.37
CA ASN A 41 -8.44 -1.19 -18.44
C ASN A 41 -7.33 -1.13 -19.46
N LEU A 42 -7.67 -1.35 -20.73
CA LEU A 42 -6.76 -1.27 -21.86
C LEU A 42 -7.20 -0.16 -22.82
N THR A 43 -6.23 0.42 -23.54
CA THR A 43 -6.46 1.34 -24.67
C THR A 43 -5.80 0.83 -25.94
N ASP A 44 -6.24 1.37 -27.08
CA ASP A 44 -5.75 1.01 -28.43
C ASP A 44 -5.80 -0.50 -28.68
N VAL A 45 -6.98 -1.07 -28.46
CA VAL A 45 -7.14 -2.52 -28.30
C VAL A 45 -7.53 -3.17 -29.62
N VAL A 46 -6.87 -4.28 -29.94
CA VAL A 46 -7.27 -5.24 -30.96
C VAL A 46 -7.69 -6.53 -30.27
N CYS A 47 -8.96 -6.86 -30.37
CA CYS A 47 -9.49 -8.16 -29.95
C CYS A 47 -9.43 -9.13 -31.14
N THR A 48 -8.97 -10.35 -30.88
CA THR A 48 -8.99 -11.46 -31.84
C THR A 48 -9.81 -12.60 -31.25
N SER A 49 -10.76 -13.12 -32.02
CA SER A 49 -11.57 -14.27 -31.63
C SER A 49 -10.69 -15.47 -31.30
N LYS A 50 -11.20 -16.39 -30.47
CA LYS A 50 -10.57 -17.69 -30.20
C LYS A 50 -10.08 -18.43 -31.44
N HIS A 51 -10.82 -18.35 -32.54
CA HIS A 51 -10.50 -19.05 -33.79
C HIS A 51 -9.55 -18.27 -34.71
N GLY A 52 -9.21 -17.03 -34.38
CA GLY A 52 -8.33 -16.18 -35.18
C GLY A 52 -8.94 -15.65 -36.47
N ASP A 53 -10.25 -15.81 -36.66
CA ASP A 53 -10.97 -15.48 -37.89
C ASP A 53 -11.59 -14.07 -37.86
N LYS A 54 -11.78 -13.49 -36.67
CA LYS A 54 -12.42 -12.18 -36.50
C LYS A 54 -11.57 -11.27 -35.63
N PHE A 55 -11.53 -10.01 -36.04
CA PHE A 55 -10.75 -8.96 -35.39
C PHE A 55 -11.62 -7.73 -35.16
N TRP A 56 -11.52 -7.15 -33.98
CA TRP A 56 -12.20 -5.90 -33.63
C TRP A 56 -11.22 -4.90 -33.06
N LYS A 57 -11.28 -3.66 -33.54
CA LYS A 57 -10.53 -2.54 -32.98
C LYS A 57 -11.43 -1.75 -32.05
N MET A 58 -10.92 -1.42 -30.87
CA MET A 58 -11.66 -0.69 -29.84
C MET A 58 -10.73 0.36 -29.22
N PRO A 59 -11.20 1.59 -29.00
CA PRO A 59 -10.39 2.62 -28.35
C PRO A 59 -10.06 2.26 -26.89
N SER A 60 -10.98 1.59 -26.21
CA SER A 60 -10.83 1.15 -24.82
C SER A 60 -11.53 -0.19 -24.57
N CYS A 61 -11.01 -0.98 -23.64
CA CYS A 61 -11.60 -2.26 -23.21
C CYS A 61 -11.44 -2.45 -21.71
N TYR A 62 -12.49 -2.92 -21.04
CA TYR A 62 -12.43 -3.39 -19.65
C TYR A 62 -12.46 -4.91 -19.63
N ILE A 63 -11.50 -5.52 -18.93
CA ILE A 63 -11.39 -6.98 -18.77
C ILE A 63 -11.46 -7.32 -17.29
N ARG A 64 -12.39 -8.22 -16.94
CA ARG A 64 -12.50 -8.75 -15.58
C ARG A 64 -11.35 -9.72 -15.28
N GLY A 65 -10.65 -9.54 -14.17
CA GLY A 65 -9.45 -10.32 -13.84
C GLY A 65 -9.69 -11.83 -13.72
N SER A 66 -10.87 -12.25 -13.26
CA SER A 66 -11.23 -13.67 -13.17
C SER A 66 -11.32 -14.39 -14.52
N ALA A 67 -11.51 -13.64 -15.62
CA ALA A 67 -11.58 -14.20 -16.97
C ALA A 67 -10.18 -14.38 -17.60
N ILE A 68 -9.14 -13.78 -17.03
CA ILE A 68 -7.78 -13.84 -17.55
C ILE A 68 -7.20 -15.24 -17.35
N LYS A 69 -6.55 -15.76 -18.39
CA LYS A 69 -5.76 -16.99 -18.34
C LYS A 69 -4.29 -16.66 -18.13
N TYR A 70 -3.72 -15.82 -18.98
CA TYR A 70 -2.35 -15.32 -18.83
C TYR A 70 -2.14 -14.00 -19.58
N LEU A 71 -1.00 -13.36 -19.30
CA LEU A 71 -0.53 -12.14 -19.96
C LEU A 71 0.82 -12.38 -20.62
N ARG A 72 1.08 -11.73 -21.76
CA ARG A 72 2.43 -11.59 -22.34
C ARG A 72 2.87 -10.14 -22.18
N LEU A 73 3.98 -9.96 -21.48
CA LEU A 73 4.57 -8.67 -21.17
C LEU A 73 5.93 -8.54 -21.88
N PRO A 74 6.36 -7.32 -22.24
CA PRO A 74 7.71 -7.08 -22.73
C PRO A 74 8.77 -7.45 -21.67
N PRO A 75 9.93 -8.01 -22.06
CA PRO A 75 10.98 -8.42 -21.13
C PRO A 75 11.55 -7.24 -20.32
N ASP A 76 11.67 -6.06 -20.94
CA ASP A 76 12.24 -4.84 -20.33
C ASP A 76 11.48 -4.34 -19.10
N LEU A 77 10.21 -4.75 -18.96
CA LEU A 77 9.38 -4.43 -17.81
C LEU A 77 9.91 -5.07 -16.52
N LEU A 78 10.57 -6.23 -16.60
CA LEU A 78 11.11 -6.93 -15.43
C LEU A 78 12.15 -6.09 -14.72
N ASP A 79 13.08 -5.50 -15.47
CA ASP A 79 14.19 -4.74 -14.88
C ASP A 79 13.69 -3.39 -14.36
N SER A 80 12.78 -2.74 -15.09
CA SER A 80 12.08 -1.53 -14.64
C SER A 80 11.32 -1.76 -13.32
N THR A 81 10.67 -2.91 -13.19
CA THR A 81 9.92 -3.27 -11.96
C THR A 81 10.87 -3.53 -10.80
N LYS A 82 11.98 -4.23 -11.03
CA LYS A 82 12.97 -4.51 -9.98
C LYS A 82 13.55 -3.23 -9.39
N GLN A 83 13.85 -2.25 -10.24
CA GLN A 83 14.37 -0.95 -9.82
C GLN A 83 13.36 -0.18 -8.98
N LYS A 84 12.11 -0.06 -9.46
CA LYS A 84 11.05 0.67 -8.74
C LYS A 84 10.74 0.07 -7.37
N VAL A 85 10.61 -1.25 -7.28
CA VAL A 85 10.32 -1.90 -6.00
C VAL A 85 11.47 -1.73 -4.99
N GLN A 86 12.73 -1.80 -5.42
CA GLN A 86 13.86 -1.51 -4.54
C GLN A 86 13.87 -0.06 -4.06
N GLU A 87 13.53 0.88 -4.94
CA GLU A 87 13.43 2.29 -4.59
C GLU A 87 12.32 2.52 -3.56
N ASP A 88 11.14 1.92 -3.74
CA ASP A 88 10.02 2.01 -2.80
C ASP A 88 10.34 1.38 -1.46
N GLU A 89 11.02 0.23 -1.43
CA GLU A 89 11.51 -0.40 -0.19
C GLU A 89 12.48 0.51 0.57
N ARG A 90 13.42 1.14 -0.16
CA ARG A 90 14.37 2.09 0.44
C ARG A 90 13.67 3.34 0.98
N ARG A 91 12.73 3.92 0.22
CA ARG A 91 11.92 5.06 0.64
C ARG A 91 11.10 4.74 1.90
N ASN A 92 10.45 3.57 1.91
CA ASN A 92 9.68 3.10 3.07
C ASN A 92 10.55 2.86 4.30
N LYS A 93 11.78 2.36 4.13
CA LYS A 93 12.74 2.18 5.24
C LYS A 93 13.12 3.53 5.87
N ILE A 94 13.46 4.53 5.05
CA ILE A 94 13.81 5.88 5.52
C ILE A 94 12.63 6.51 6.27
N MET A 95 11.40 6.41 5.72
CA MET A 95 10.22 6.94 6.40
C MET A 95 9.95 6.28 7.75
N ARG A 96 10.18 4.96 7.87
CA ARG A 96 10.04 4.24 9.15
C ARG A 96 11.09 4.65 10.17
N GLU A 97 12.34 4.84 9.74
CA GLU A 97 13.43 5.31 10.60
C GLU A 97 13.17 6.73 11.12
N GLN A 98 12.63 7.61 10.27
CA GLN A 98 12.31 8.99 10.63
C GLN A 98 11.11 9.09 11.59
N ASN A 99 10.10 8.24 11.44
CA ASN A 99 8.95 8.19 12.37
C ASN A 99 9.28 7.50 13.71
N ASN A 100 10.28 6.61 13.76
CA ASN A 100 10.70 5.94 14.99
C ASN A 100 11.80 6.70 15.76
N GLY A 101 12.44 7.69 15.14
CA GLY A 101 13.43 8.59 15.76
C GLY A 101 12.87 9.57 16.80
N GLY A 102 11.54 9.69 16.92
CA GLY A 102 10.87 10.59 17.85
C GLY A 102 10.55 10.01 19.25
N ARG A 103 10.83 8.72 19.52
CA ARG A 103 10.38 8.05 20.76
C ARG A 103 11.45 7.37 21.61
N GLY A 104 12.74 7.66 21.42
CA GLY A 104 13.80 6.99 22.19
C GLY A 104 15.02 7.83 22.59
N GLY A 105 15.02 9.13 22.35
CA GLY A 105 16.24 9.96 22.43
C GLY A 105 16.20 11.10 23.45
N ARG A 106 15.81 10.86 24.71
CA ARG A 106 16.08 11.79 25.83
C ARG A 106 16.29 11.05 27.14
N GLY A 107 17.44 10.39 27.25
CA GLY A 107 17.91 9.76 28.48
C GLY A 107 19.42 9.58 28.53
N GLY A 108 20.19 10.40 27.79
CA GLY A 108 21.63 10.45 27.93
C GLY A 108 22.03 11.61 28.85
N ARG A 109 22.51 11.31 30.06
CA ARG A 109 23.53 12.07 30.81
C ARG A 109 23.85 11.31 32.10
N GLY A 110 25.07 10.81 32.17
CA GLY A 110 25.50 9.89 33.22
C GLY A 110 25.80 10.54 34.57
N ARG A 111 26.16 9.68 35.52
CA ARG A 111 27.24 9.84 36.49
C ARG A 111 27.26 8.59 37.36
N GLY A 112 28.40 7.93 37.40
CA GLY A 112 28.70 6.98 38.45
C GLY A 112 28.58 7.66 39.82
N GLY A 113 28.16 6.88 40.82
CA GLY A 113 28.02 7.36 42.18
C GLY A 113 27.78 6.20 43.14
N ARG A 114 28.87 5.64 43.66
CA ARG A 114 28.90 4.86 44.90
C ARG A 114 28.35 5.72 46.06
N GLY A 115 27.61 5.12 47.00
CA GLY A 115 27.35 5.72 48.32
C GLY A 115 25.99 5.33 48.90
N ARG A 116 25.94 4.36 49.83
CA ARG A 116 25.86 4.58 51.29
C ARG A 116 24.54 5.21 51.79
N GLY A 117 23.74 4.37 52.45
CA GLY A 117 23.18 4.70 53.76
C GLY A 117 21.75 5.21 53.81
N GLY A 118 20.94 4.64 54.71
CA GLY A 118 19.69 5.28 55.14
C GLY A 118 18.62 4.33 55.67
N ARG A 119 18.86 3.74 56.86
CA ARG A 119 17.80 3.13 57.69
C ARG A 119 16.73 4.18 58.04
N GLY A 120 15.45 3.81 58.03
CA GLY A 120 14.42 4.63 58.66
C GLY A 120 12.98 4.10 58.58
N ARG A 121 12.57 3.34 59.60
CA ARG A 121 11.28 3.39 60.35
C ARG A 121 10.03 3.83 59.52
N GLY A 122 9.00 3.01 59.31
CA GLY A 122 8.12 2.42 60.32
C GLY A 122 6.70 3.07 60.25
N ARG A 123 5.64 2.27 60.52
CA ARG A 123 4.18 2.59 60.49
C ARG A 123 3.60 2.73 59.08
N GLY A 124 2.52 2.06 58.67
CA GLY A 124 1.37 1.54 59.39
C GLY A 124 0.10 2.19 58.82
N GLY A 125 -0.83 1.39 58.28
CA GLY A 125 -2.14 1.83 57.75
C GLY A 125 -2.45 1.17 56.40
N ARG A 126 -3.10 0.00 56.36
CA ARG A 126 -4.56 -0.18 56.28
C ARG A 126 -5.26 0.85 55.38
N GLY A 127 -5.80 0.38 54.26
CA GLY A 127 -7.07 0.90 53.74
C GLY A 127 -7.14 1.11 52.23
N GLY A 128 -7.90 0.22 51.56
CA GLY A 128 -8.96 0.69 50.67
C GLY A 128 -8.73 0.69 49.16
N GLY A 129 -9.51 -0.15 48.45
CA GLY A 129 -10.09 0.11 47.11
C GLY A 129 -9.12 0.04 45.92
N ARG A 130 -9.09 -1.01 45.10
CA ARG A 130 -10.10 -1.34 44.06
C ARG A 130 -10.83 -0.11 43.51
N GLY A 131 -10.41 0.32 42.32
CA GLY A 131 -11.11 1.34 41.53
C GLY A 131 -10.56 1.42 40.10
N ARG A 132 -10.84 0.39 39.29
CA ARG A 132 -10.81 0.47 37.83
C ARG A 132 -11.98 1.37 37.37
N GLY A 133 -11.71 2.27 36.43
CA GLY A 133 -12.70 3.05 35.69
C GLY A 133 -11.96 4.09 34.85
N ASN A 134 -11.42 3.72 33.69
CA ASN A 134 -12.10 3.69 32.39
C ASN A 134 -12.96 4.95 32.11
N ASN A 135 -12.37 5.80 31.27
CA ASN A 135 -12.92 6.25 30.00
C ASN A 135 -14.32 6.89 30.00
N ASN A 136 -14.36 8.20 29.80
CA ASN A 136 -15.24 8.87 28.82
C ASN A 136 -14.93 10.36 28.79
N ASN A 137 -13.97 10.75 27.94
CA ASN A 137 -13.81 12.12 27.50
C ASN A 137 -14.50 12.26 26.14
N TYR A 138 -15.82 12.39 26.15
CA TYR A 138 -16.61 12.89 25.03
C TYR A 138 -17.22 14.22 25.46
N GLY A 139 -16.51 15.29 25.14
CA GLY A 139 -16.97 16.65 25.37
C GLY A 139 -16.30 17.62 24.41
N GLY A 140 -17.10 18.24 23.55
CA GLY A 140 -16.71 19.47 22.84
C GLY A 140 -16.69 19.35 21.33
N GLY A 141 -17.87 19.38 20.72
CA GLY A 141 -18.01 19.61 19.28
C GLY A 141 -17.54 21.00 18.87
N ARG A 142 -17.16 21.14 17.58
CA ARG A 142 -17.10 22.43 16.87
C ARG A 142 -17.11 22.20 15.35
N GLY A 143 -18.19 22.66 14.73
CA GLY A 143 -18.17 23.44 13.50
C GLY A 143 -17.95 22.71 12.18
N TYR A 144 -19.06 22.30 11.55
CA TYR A 144 -19.13 22.18 10.09
C TYR A 144 -19.08 23.59 9.49
N ASN A 145 -18.13 23.86 8.59
CA ASN A 145 -18.10 25.07 7.79
C ASN A 145 -18.47 24.72 6.34
N ASN A 146 -19.69 25.08 5.96
CA ASN A 146 -20.19 25.02 4.59
C ASN A 146 -19.79 26.33 3.89
N ASN A 147 -18.83 26.26 2.98
CA ASN A 147 -18.64 27.32 1.98
C ASN A 147 -18.97 26.76 0.60
N TYR A 148 -20.25 26.79 0.27
CA TYR A 148 -20.73 26.93 -1.10
C TYR A 148 -21.04 28.40 -1.33
N GLN A 149 -20.17 29.11 -2.04
CA GLN A 149 -20.54 30.38 -2.67
C GLN A 149 -19.79 30.56 -3.99
N LYS A 150 -20.60 30.51 -5.06
CA LYS A 150 -20.50 31.12 -6.39
C LYS A 150 -19.41 30.65 -7.35
#